data_AF-A0A9X3ELJ3-F1
#
_entry.id   AF-A0A9X3ELJ3-F1
#
_cell.length_a   1.000
_cell.length_b   1.000
_cell.length_c   1.000
_cell.angle_alpha   90.00
_cell.angle_beta   90.00
_cell.angle_gamma   90.00
#
_symmetry.space_group_name_H-M   'P 1'
#
loop_
_entity.id
_entity.type
_entity.pdbx_description
1 polymer ?
#
loop_
_entity_poly.entity_id
_entity_poly.type
_entity_poly.pdbx_seq_one_letter_code
_entity_poly.pdbx_strand_id
1 'polypeptide(L)'
;MPLGLPPVVALLVGLVHCIAGYRLFPLVLGIYGLVFGVGAGSALAEIWFPGQVLTASLMQVGAGLLGLGAVLAYFRIGVFVIGAVAALLLTWAVAPVVGGVSWQVQLLLACVAGSASVVVTRVVLIVATAITGAALVVRSAEVMAESPVRWLTDLTALPWTGALPDAIPEVVAWAALALLGIAVQLATTARRWTSTGLGRTLLAPRSRGINAVPMPPIHPRRYARNHVWAELDGDSVLVGISARALDQLGEITDFALRVQPGDELAPGQCFAVLESAKAEIELFTPLSGAVVRVHEGLDLAPATISDDCYGEGWMIAVRPPDLSEFTTLLDAEAYSELLKTAAACV
;
A
#
# COMPACT_ATOMS: atom_id res chain seq x y z
N MET A 1 19.69 28.45 6.04
CA MET A 1 18.81 29.14 7.01
C MET A 1 18.24 28.08 7.94
N PRO A 2 18.31 28.25 9.28
CA PRO A 2 17.52 27.41 10.16
C PRO A 2 16.04 27.61 9.79
N LEU A 3 15.40 26.54 9.30
CA LEU A 3 13.95 26.48 9.09
C LEU A 3 13.30 26.71 10.46
N GLY A 4 12.70 27.88 10.65
CA GLY A 4 12.28 28.28 11.97
C GLY A 4 11.01 27.56 12.45
N LEU A 5 11.13 26.31 12.91
CA LEU A 5 10.00 25.46 13.31
C LEU A 5 9.85 25.43 14.84
N PRO A 6 8.65 25.71 15.38
CA PRO A 6 8.37 25.49 16.80
C PRO A 6 8.66 24.03 17.21
N PRO A 7 9.19 23.77 18.42
CA PRO A 7 9.47 22.41 18.91
C PRO A 7 8.30 21.44 18.82
N VAL A 8 7.05 21.91 19.01
CA VAL A 8 5.86 21.05 18.84
C VAL A 8 5.66 20.62 17.39
N VAL A 9 5.91 21.52 16.43
CA VAL A 9 5.83 21.18 15.00
C VAL A 9 6.95 20.19 14.66
N ALA A 10 8.16 20.41 15.17
CA ALA A 10 9.28 19.49 15.00
C ALA A 10 8.97 18.10 15.56
N LEU A 11 8.37 18.01 16.76
CA LEU A 11 7.94 16.75 17.35
C LEU A 11 6.93 16.01 16.47
N LEU A 12 5.89 16.71 16.00
CA LEU A 12 4.86 16.12 15.14
C LEU A 12 5.46 15.64 13.81
N VAL A 13 6.33 16.45 13.20
CA VAL A 13 7.08 16.05 12.01
C VAL A 13 7.94 14.82 12.30
N GLY A 14 8.60 14.75 13.45
CA GLY A 14 9.39 13.60 13.89
C GLY A 14 8.56 12.33 14.02
N LEU A 15 7.39 12.40 14.64
CA LEU A 15 6.46 11.28 14.77
C LEU A 15 5.97 10.79 13.40
N VAL A 16 5.56 11.72 12.53
CA VAL A 16 5.14 11.39 11.16
C VAL A 16 6.29 10.76 10.38
N HIS A 17 7.51 11.26 10.54
CA HIS A 17 8.70 10.70 9.88
C HIS A 17 9.05 9.30 10.41
N CYS A 18 8.85 9.05 11.71
CA CYS A 18 8.98 7.72 12.33
C CYS A 18 7.93 6.70 11.86
N ILE A 19 6.70 7.13 11.60
CA ILE A 19 5.58 6.22 11.29
C ILE A 19 5.42 6.04 9.77
N ALA A 20 5.61 7.10 8.99
CA ALA A 20 5.27 7.17 7.58
C ALA A 20 6.39 7.76 6.69
N GLY A 21 7.59 7.97 7.22
CA GLY A 21 8.68 8.66 6.51
C GLY A 21 9.01 8.06 5.14
N TYR A 22 9.17 6.73 5.06
CA TYR A 22 9.44 6.07 3.77
C TYR A 22 8.30 6.24 2.74
N ARG A 23 7.05 6.39 3.20
CA ARG A 23 5.86 6.57 2.33
C ARG A 23 5.75 7.99 1.81
N LEU A 24 6.18 8.95 2.62
CA LEU A 24 6.25 10.35 2.22
C LEU A 24 7.41 10.62 1.28
N PHE A 25 8.44 9.78 1.26
CA PHE A 25 9.61 9.99 0.40
C PHE A 25 9.25 10.13 -1.10
N PRO A 26 8.48 9.22 -1.73
CA PRO A 26 8.03 9.41 -3.11
C PRO A 26 7.18 10.68 -3.30
N LEU A 27 6.35 11.03 -2.32
CA LEU A 27 5.53 12.25 -2.38
C LEU A 27 6.42 13.50 -2.42
N VAL A 28 7.37 13.60 -1.49
CA VAL A 28 8.34 14.71 -1.40
C VAL A 28 9.14 14.80 -2.69
N LEU A 29 9.63 13.66 -3.18
CA LEU A 29 10.39 13.60 -4.42
C LEU A 29 9.54 14.03 -5.64
N GLY A 30 8.26 13.65 -5.68
CA GLY A 30 7.31 14.09 -6.69
C GLY A 30 7.05 15.60 -6.64
N ILE A 31 6.95 16.19 -5.43
CA ILE A 31 6.83 17.64 -5.25
C ILE A 31 8.07 18.35 -5.80
N TYR A 32 9.28 17.85 -5.50
CA TYR A 32 10.51 18.40 -6.08
C TYR A 32 10.50 18.33 -7.61
N GLY A 33 10.08 17.19 -8.18
CA GLY A 33 9.93 17.04 -9.62
C GLY A 33 8.92 18.01 -10.23
N LEU A 34 7.80 18.24 -9.54
CA LEU A 34 6.79 19.20 -9.96
C LEU A 34 7.34 20.64 -9.93
N VAL A 35 7.95 21.06 -8.83
CA VAL A 35 8.51 22.42 -8.69
C VAL A 35 9.60 22.66 -9.73
N PHE A 36 10.50 21.70 -9.91
CA PHE A 36 11.56 21.80 -10.91
C PHE A 36 10.97 21.83 -12.33
N GLY A 37 10.01 20.97 -12.62
CA GLY A 37 9.32 20.92 -13.92
C GLY A 37 8.62 22.23 -14.25
N VAL A 38 7.91 22.83 -13.29
CA VAL A 38 7.28 24.15 -13.46
C VAL A 38 8.33 25.22 -13.76
N GLY A 39 9.45 25.24 -13.03
CA GLY A 39 10.53 26.20 -13.26
C GLY A 39 11.21 26.07 -14.62
N ALA A 40 11.43 24.83 -15.08
CA ALA A 40 11.92 24.58 -16.43
C ALA A 40 10.87 25.00 -17.48
N GLY A 41 9.60 24.68 -17.24
CA GLY A 41 8.47 25.06 -18.09
C GLY A 41 8.31 26.57 -18.21
N SER A 42 8.53 27.33 -17.13
CA SER A 42 8.46 28.80 -17.17
C SER A 42 9.57 29.40 -18.02
N ALA A 43 10.80 28.90 -17.90
CA ALA A 43 11.92 29.35 -18.70
C ALA A 43 11.71 29.06 -20.21
N LEU A 44 11.22 27.87 -20.54
CA LEU A 44 10.87 27.54 -21.92
C LEU A 44 9.68 28.35 -22.44
N ALA A 45 8.64 28.56 -21.62
CA ALA A 45 7.46 29.30 -22.04
C ALA A 45 7.80 30.74 -22.44
N GLU A 46 8.73 31.39 -21.73
CA GLU A 46 9.21 32.73 -22.07
C GLU A 46 9.90 32.79 -23.44
N ILE A 47 10.64 31.74 -23.79
CA ILE A 47 11.37 31.65 -25.08
C ILE A 47 10.42 31.36 -26.24
N TRP A 48 9.48 30.43 -26.06
CA TRP A 48 8.67 29.90 -27.16
C TRP A 48 7.32 30.61 -27.32
N PHE A 49 6.78 31.19 -26.25
CA PHE A 49 5.44 31.80 -26.22
C PHE A 49 5.43 33.19 -25.55
N PRO A 50 6.24 34.14 -26.02
CA PRO A 50 6.32 35.47 -25.41
C PRO A 50 4.97 36.19 -25.47
N GLY A 51 4.53 36.71 -24.32
CA GLY A 51 3.27 37.46 -24.19
C GLY A 51 1.98 36.62 -24.19
N GLN A 52 2.06 35.30 -24.37
CA GLN A 52 0.88 34.41 -24.39
C GLN A 52 0.66 33.74 -23.03
N VAL A 53 -0.03 34.43 -22.11
CA VAL A 53 -0.20 33.99 -20.71
C VAL A 53 -0.84 32.61 -20.58
N LEU A 54 -1.89 32.32 -21.36
CA LEU A 54 -2.58 31.03 -21.27
C LEU A 54 -1.69 29.88 -21.74
N THR A 55 -1.06 30.02 -22.91
CA THR A 55 -0.15 29.00 -23.48
C THR A 55 1.05 28.76 -22.57
N ALA A 56 1.63 29.83 -22.02
CA ALA A 56 2.72 29.74 -21.05
C ALA A 56 2.34 29.00 -19.77
N SER A 57 1.13 29.26 -19.25
CA SER A 57 0.62 28.59 -18.06
C SER A 57 0.35 27.10 -18.30
N LEU A 58 -0.23 26.75 -19.45
CA LEU A 58 -0.45 25.35 -19.84
C LEU A 58 0.87 24.60 -20.00
N MET A 59 1.88 25.24 -20.58
CA MET A 59 3.22 24.67 -20.71
C MET A 59 3.87 24.42 -19.35
N GLN A 60 3.75 25.35 -18.40
CA GLN A 60 4.27 25.20 -17.04
C GLN A 60 3.62 24.02 -16.30
N VAL A 61 2.29 23.89 -16.39
CA VAL A 61 1.57 22.76 -15.80
C VAL A 61 2.01 21.44 -16.44
N GLY A 62 2.08 21.38 -17.76
CA GLY A 62 2.55 20.20 -18.49
C GLY A 62 3.98 19.80 -18.10
N ALA A 63 4.89 20.77 -18.04
CA ALA A 63 6.27 20.55 -17.63
C ALA A 63 6.38 20.12 -16.16
N GLY A 64 5.53 20.65 -15.27
CA GLY A 64 5.42 20.21 -13.87
C GLY A 64 5.00 18.75 -13.73
N LEU A 65 3.96 18.33 -14.45
CA LEU A 65 3.49 16.94 -14.45
C LEU A 65 4.54 15.98 -15.04
N LEU A 66 5.20 16.38 -16.13
CA LEU A 66 6.31 15.63 -16.70
C LEU A 66 7.50 15.53 -15.74
N GLY A 67 7.85 16.62 -15.05
CA GLY A 67 8.91 16.65 -14.04
C GLY A 67 8.63 15.72 -12.86
N LEU A 68 7.39 15.71 -12.36
CA LEU A 68 6.94 14.78 -11.32
C LEU A 68 7.16 13.32 -11.75
N GLY A 69 6.69 12.94 -12.94
CA GLY A 69 6.85 11.58 -13.46
C GLY A 69 8.32 11.20 -13.70
N ALA A 70 9.08 12.12 -14.30
CA ALA A 70 10.49 11.90 -14.64
C ALA A 70 11.35 11.68 -13.40
N VAL A 71 11.18 12.48 -12.34
CA VAL A 71 11.98 12.32 -11.12
C VAL A 71 11.66 11.00 -10.41
N LEU A 72 10.39 10.60 -10.34
CA LEU A 72 9.99 9.31 -9.75
C LEU A 72 10.55 8.12 -10.53
N ALA A 73 10.56 8.19 -11.87
CA ALA A 73 11.17 7.18 -12.72
C ALA A 73 12.70 7.17 -12.57
N TYR A 74 13.33 8.34 -12.60
CA TYR A 74 14.78 8.50 -12.50
C TYR A 74 15.32 7.96 -11.19
N PHE A 75 14.62 8.15 -10.08
CA PHE A 75 15.05 7.59 -8.79
C PHE A 75 15.15 6.05 -8.84
N ARG A 76 14.13 5.37 -9.40
CA ARG A 76 14.13 3.91 -9.49
C ARG A 76 15.18 3.38 -10.46
N ILE A 77 15.30 4.02 -11.63
CA ILE A 77 16.29 3.65 -12.64
C ILE A 77 17.70 3.94 -12.12
N GLY A 78 17.91 5.08 -11.47
CA GLY A 78 19.20 5.50 -10.92
C GLY A 78 19.71 4.52 -9.86
N VAL A 79 18.86 4.11 -8.91
CA VAL A 79 19.21 3.10 -7.90
C VAL A 79 19.58 1.76 -8.54
N PHE A 80 18.84 1.33 -9.57
CA PHE A 80 19.17 0.11 -10.32
C PHE A 80 20.53 0.22 -10.99
N VAL A 81 20.78 1.33 -11.70
CA VAL A 81 22.04 1.58 -12.42
C VAL A 81 23.22 1.63 -11.45
N ILE A 82 23.09 2.29 -10.30
CA ILE A 82 24.14 2.33 -9.28
C ILE A 82 24.48 0.91 -8.79
N GLY A 83 23.46 0.09 -8.50
CA GLY A 83 23.67 -1.31 -8.10
C GLY A 83 24.34 -2.15 -9.19
N ALA A 84 23.90 -1.99 -10.44
CA ALA A 84 24.47 -2.69 -11.59
C ALA A 84 25.95 -2.32 -11.81
N VAL A 85 26.27 -1.02 -11.76
CA VAL A 85 27.64 -0.51 -11.91
C VAL A 85 28.52 -1.00 -10.76
N ALA A 86 28.04 -0.98 -9.51
CA ALA A 86 28.79 -1.49 -8.38
C ALA A 86 29.15 -2.97 -8.53
N ALA A 87 28.23 -3.79 -9.04
CA ALA A 87 28.50 -5.20 -9.33
C ALA A 87 29.54 -5.37 -10.45
N LEU A 88 29.47 -4.57 -11.51
CA LEU A 88 30.47 -4.60 -12.57
C LEU A 88 31.87 -4.25 -12.04
N LEU A 89 31.98 -3.18 -11.22
CA LEU A 89 33.24 -2.79 -10.58
C LEU A 89 33.78 -3.90 -9.67
N LEU A 90 32.90 -4.57 -8.90
CA LEU A 90 33.28 -5.68 -8.04
C LEU A 90 33.78 -6.88 -8.86
N THR A 91 33.09 -7.23 -9.94
CA THR A 91 33.53 -8.33 -10.83
C THR A 91 34.86 -8.01 -11.51
N TRP A 92 35.09 -6.76 -11.90
CA TRP A 92 36.36 -6.31 -12.44
C TRP A 92 37.49 -6.43 -11.41
N ALA A 93 37.24 -6.08 -10.14
CA ALA A 93 38.21 -6.18 -9.07
C ALA A 93 38.56 -7.64 -8.70
N VAL A 94 37.60 -8.56 -8.77
CA VAL A 94 37.79 -9.98 -8.38
C VAL A 94 38.30 -10.83 -9.54
N ALA A 95 38.06 -10.45 -10.80
CA ALA A 95 38.44 -11.20 -11.99
C ALA A 95 39.89 -11.72 -12.00
N PRO A 96 40.92 -10.95 -11.57
CA PRO A 96 42.30 -11.45 -11.51
C PRO A 96 42.50 -12.62 -10.53
N VAL A 97 41.71 -12.68 -9.46
CA VAL A 97 41.83 -13.68 -8.39
C VAL A 97 41.17 -15.01 -8.78
N VAL A 98 40.08 -14.95 -9.53
CA VAL A 98 39.26 -16.13 -9.89
C VAL A 98 39.52 -16.67 -11.29
N GLY A 99 40.53 -16.13 -12.01
CA GLY A 99 40.87 -16.57 -13.36
C GLY A 99 39.96 -16.01 -14.46
N GLY A 100 39.30 -14.87 -14.21
CA GLY A 100 38.40 -14.19 -15.14
C GLY A 100 36.92 -14.47 -14.88
N VAL A 101 36.06 -13.56 -15.35
CA VAL A 101 34.59 -13.68 -15.27
C VAL A 101 34.04 -13.39 -16.66
N SER A 102 33.20 -14.27 -17.21
CA SER A 102 32.61 -14.07 -18.53
C SER A 102 31.62 -12.90 -18.55
N TRP A 103 31.48 -12.22 -19.70
CA TRP A 103 30.60 -11.06 -19.82
C TRP A 103 29.13 -11.40 -19.57
N GLN A 104 28.69 -12.63 -19.89
CA GLN A 104 27.34 -13.09 -19.59
C GLN A 104 27.08 -13.15 -18.07
N VAL A 105 28.07 -13.63 -17.31
CA VAL A 105 27.99 -13.68 -15.84
C VAL A 105 28.03 -12.26 -15.25
N GLN A 106 28.86 -11.37 -15.80
CA GLN A 106 28.91 -9.97 -15.36
C GLN A 106 27.57 -9.25 -15.56
N LEU A 107 26.92 -9.43 -16.72
CA LEU A 107 25.59 -8.86 -16.97
C LEU A 107 24.53 -9.43 -16.02
N LEU A 108 24.55 -10.75 -15.78
CA LEU A 108 23.60 -11.38 -14.86
C LEU A 108 23.79 -10.83 -13.43
N LEU A 109 25.03 -10.71 -12.96
CA LEU A 109 25.35 -10.13 -11.66
C LEU A 109 24.93 -8.65 -11.58
N ALA A 110 25.15 -7.87 -12.64
CA ALA A 110 24.73 -6.48 -12.71
C ALA A 110 23.20 -6.34 -12.61
N CYS A 111 22.44 -7.16 -13.35
CA CYS A 111 20.97 -7.16 -13.29
C CYS A 111 20.43 -7.59 -11.91
N VAL A 112 21.03 -8.62 -11.31
CA VAL A 112 20.66 -9.09 -9.96
C VAL A 112 20.97 -8.02 -8.91
N ALA A 113 22.17 -7.44 -8.94
CA ALA A 113 22.57 -6.40 -8.00
C ALA A 113 21.75 -5.12 -8.15
N GLY A 114 21.48 -4.68 -9.38
CA GLY A 114 20.60 -3.54 -9.64
C GLY A 114 19.19 -3.78 -9.09
N SER A 115 18.62 -4.97 -9.31
CA SER A 115 17.31 -5.34 -8.78
C SER A 115 17.31 -5.41 -7.24
N ALA A 116 18.38 -5.97 -6.65
CA ALA A 116 18.56 -6.02 -5.21
C ALA A 116 18.67 -4.61 -4.61
N SER A 117 19.39 -3.68 -5.25
CA SER A 117 19.50 -2.29 -4.80
C SER A 117 18.14 -1.58 -4.74
N VAL A 118 17.24 -1.85 -5.67
CA VAL A 118 15.87 -1.28 -5.65
C VAL A 118 15.08 -1.80 -4.44
N VAL A 119 15.25 -3.06 -4.07
CA VAL A 119 14.61 -3.66 -2.87
C VAL A 119 15.25 -3.11 -1.60
N VAL A 120 16.58 -3.11 -1.52
CA VAL A 120 17.36 -2.65 -0.36
C VAL A 120 17.09 -1.19 -0.06
N THR A 121 16.98 -0.33 -1.08
CA THR A 121 16.67 1.10 -0.91
C THR A 121 15.42 1.34 -0.08
N ARG A 122 14.39 0.48 -0.20
CA ARG A 122 13.19 0.61 0.63
C ARG A 122 13.49 0.39 2.11
N VAL A 123 14.26 -0.65 2.43
CA VAL A 123 14.67 -0.96 3.80
C VAL A 123 15.56 0.14 4.35
N VAL A 124 16.50 0.64 3.55
CA VAL A 124 17.38 1.76 3.90
C VAL A 124 16.57 3.01 4.22
N LEU A 125 15.57 3.36 3.39
CA LEU A 125 14.70 4.50 3.65
C LEU A 125 13.87 4.31 4.93
N ILE A 126 13.35 3.11 5.20
CA ILE A 126 12.61 2.82 6.43
C ILE A 126 13.51 3.07 7.66
N VAL A 127 14.71 2.49 7.66
CA VAL A 127 15.66 2.63 8.76
C VAL A 127 16.10 4.08 8.93
N ALA A 128 16.49 4.74 7.84
CA ALA A 128 16.96 6.13 7.89
C ALA A 128 15.87 7.09 8.38
N THR A 129 14.63 6.95 7.91
CA THR A 129 13.52 7.81 8.33
C THR A 129 13.07 7.53 9.76
N ALA A 130 13.08 6.27 10.20
CA ALA A 130 12.79 5.93 11.60
C ALA A 130 13.84 6.51 12.56
N ILE A 131 15.13 6.40 12.22
CA ILE A 131 16.23 6.95 13.02
C ILE A 131 16.16 8.48 13.09
N THR A 132 15.96 9.12 11.93
CA THR A 132 15.92 10.59 11.84
C THR A 132 14.68 11.15 12.54
N GLY A 133 13.53 10.49 12.38
CA GLY A 133 12.29 10.85 13.08
C GLY A 133 12.46 10.72 14.59
N ALA A 134 13.13 9.67 15.07
CA ALA A 134 13.33 9.44 16.48
C ALA A 134 14.22 10.50 17.11
N ALA A 135 15.29 10.89 16.40
CA ALA A 135 16.17 11.97 16.86
C ALA A 135 15.38 13.28 16.97
N LEU A 136 14.49 13.55 16.00
CA LEU A 136 13.69 14.76 16.02
C LEU A 136 12.67 14.77 17.17
N VAL A 137 12.04 13.63 17.47
CA VAL A 137 11.10 13.52 18.61
C VAL A 137 11.80 13.71 19.94
N VAL A 138 12.90 13.00 20.19
CA VAL A 138 13.62 13.04 21.47
C VAL A 138 14.12 14.44 21.76
N ARG A 139 14.80 15.07 20.80
CA ARG A 139 15.32 16.43 20.99
C ARG A 139 14.22 17.49 21.11
N SER A 140 13.11 17.32 20.40
CA SER A 140 11.96 18.23 20.56
C SER A 140 11.34 18.10 21.95
N ALA A 141 11.29 16.88 22.51
CA ALA A 141 10.80 16.63 23.86
C ALA A 141 11.72 17.23 24.93
N GLU A 142 13.04 17.14 24.76
CA GLU A 142 14.04 17.78 25.64
C GLU A 142 13.82 19.31 25.72
N VAL A 143 13.75 19.98 24.56
CA VAL A 143 13.55 21.44 24.49
C VAL A 143 12.26 21.88 25.20
N MET A 144 11.18 21.10 25.05
CA MET A 144 9.91 21.36 25.72
C MET A 144 9.98 21.12 27.24
N ALA A 145 10.71 20.10 27.69
CA ALA A 145 10.89 19.78 29.10
C ALA A 145 11.70 20.86 29.84
N GLU A 146 12.72 21.41 29.19
CA GLU A 146 13.55 22.47 29.76
C GLU A 146 12.82 23.81 29.87
N SER A 147 11.87 24.10 28.98
CA SER A 147 11.18 25.40 28.98
C SER A 147 9.75 25.36 28.42
N PRO A 148 8.74 25.08 29.28
CA PRO A 148 7.35 24.81 28.87
C PRO A 148 6.57 26.00 28.28
N VAL A 149 7.19 27.18 28.14
CA VAL A 149 6.60 28.36 27.46
C VAL A 149 7.40 28.75 26.21
N ARG A 150 8.70 28.43 26.14
CA ARG A 150 9.56 28.83 25.02
C ARG A 150 9.25 28.09 23.73
N TRP A 151 8.68 26.89 23.80
CA TRP A 151 8.30 26.12 22.61
C TRP A 151 7.23 26.81 21.74
N LEU A 152 6.48 27.79 22.28
CA LEU A 152 5.51 28.58 21.52
C LEU A 152 6.17 29.75 20.76
N THR A 153 7.30 30.25 21.25
CA THR A 153 7.84 31.55 20.84
C THR A 153 9.20 31.45 20.15
N ASP A 154 9.97 30.40 20.43
CA ASP A 154 11.28 30.21 19.83
C ASP A 154 11.17 29.44 18.52
N LEU A 155 11.06 30.21 17.42
CA LEU A 155 11.11 29.66 16.07
C LEU A 155 12.52 29.21 15.69
N THR A 156 13.57 29.58 16.41
CA THR A 156 14.96 29.34 15.97
C THR A 156 15.59 28.08 16.56
N ALA A 157 14.94 27.47 17.56
CA ALA A 157 15.39 26.23 18.20
C ALA A 157 15.16 25.01 17.30
N LEU A 158 15.95 24.89 16.23
CA LEU A 158 16.00 23.67 15.43
C LEU A 158 16.78 22.58 16.19
N PRO A 159 16.15 21.45 16.53
CA PRO A 159 16.83 20.43 17.32
C PRO A 159 17.94 19.70 16.53
N TRP A 160 18.04 19.89 15.21
CA TRP A 160 18.90 19.07 14.35
C TRP A 160 20.41 19.42 14.41
N THR A 161 20.79 20.58 14.96
CA THR A 161 22.18 21.07 14.94
C THR A 161 23.08 20.60 16.10
N GLY A 162 22.56 19.80 17.05
CA GLY A 162 23.32 19.29 18.20
C GLY A 162 24.10 17.99 17.95
N ALA A 163 25.12 17.73 18.78
CA ALA A 163 25.82 16.44 18.90
C ALA A 163 24.84 15.30 19.22
N LEU A 164 25.21 14.04 18.91
CA LEU A 164 24.41 12.87 19.31
C LEU A 164 24.04 12.95 20.80
N PRO A 165 22.88 12.41 21.22
CA PRO A 165 22.50 12.46 22.62
C PRO A 165 23.63 11.86 23.47
N ASP A 166 24.17 12.64 24.40
CA ASP A 166 25.31 12.22 25.22
C ASP A 166 24.84 11.53 26.50
N ALA A 167 23.58 11.74 26.90
CA ALA A 167 22.99 11.12 28.07
C ALA A 167 22.41 9.73 27.73
N ILE A 168 22.76 8.72 28.53
CA ILE A 168 22.29 7.33 28.36
C ILE A 168 20.75 7.24 28.21
N PRO A 169 19.92 7.95 29.00
CA PRO A 169 18.47 7.89 28.86
C PRO A 169 17.96 8.38 27.50
N GLU A 170 18.58 9.41 26.93
CA GLU A 170 18.21 9.98 25.63
C GLU A 170 18.59 9.03 24.50
N VAL A 171 19.79 8.42 24.58
CA VAL A 171 20.23 7.38 23.63
C VAL A 171 19.29 6.18 23.65
N VAL A 172 18.86 5.74 24.85
CA VAL A 172 17.92 4.63 25.01
C VAL A 172 16.54 5.00 24.44
N ALA A 173 16.03 6.20 24.73
CA ALA A 173 14.76 6.68 24.19
C ALA A 173 14.80 6.77 22.66
N TRP A 174 15.88 7.30 22.11
CA TRP A 174 16.11 7.39 20.67
C TRP A 174 16.14 6.00 20.01
N ALA A 175 16.93 5.07 20.57
CA ALA A 175 17.03 3.71 20.03
C ALA A 175 15.69 2.96 20.11
N ALA A 176 14.98 3.07 21.23
CA ALA A 176 13.66 2.44 21.41
C ALA A 176 12.63 2.99 20.40
N LEU A 177 12.59 4.30 20.21
CA LEU A 177 11.65 4.94 19.29
C LEU A 177 12.01 4.66 17.82
N ALA A 178 13.31 4.58 17.48
CA ALA A 178 13.76 4.18 16.16
C ALA A 178 13.37 2.72 15.86
N LEU A 179 13.58 1.79 16.80
CA LEU A 179 13.17 0.39 16.65
C LEU A 179 11.66 0.25 16.51
N LEU A 180 10.89 1.00 17.31
CA LEU A 180 9.43 1.04 17.18
C LEU A 180 9.00 1.59 15.81
N GLY A 181 9.61 2.67 15.34
CA GLY A 181 9.35 3.24 14.03
C GLY A 181 9.64 2.25 12.89
N ILE A 182 10.78 1.56 12.96
CA ILE A 182 11.13 0.47 12.02
C ILE A 182 10.06 -0.62 12.04
N ALA A 183 9.67 -1.10 13.23
CA ALA A 183 8.67 -2.15 13.38
C ALA A 183 7.31 -1.73 12.80
N VAL A 184 6.85 -0.50 13.08
CA VAL A 184 5.59 0.05 12.55
C VAL A 184 5.64 0.19 11.03
N GLN A 185 6.72 0.76 10.49
CA GLN A 185 6.89 0.92 9.05
C GLN A 185 6.97 -0.43 8.33
N LEU A 186 7.68 -1.41 8.88
CA LEU A 186 7.74 -2.76 8.34
C LEU A 186 6.40 -3.49 8.42
N ALA A 187 5.70 -3.43 9.56
CA ALA A 187 4.40 -4.08 9.73
C ALA A 187 3.35 -3.53 8.77
N THR A 188 3.32 -2.21 8.59
CA THR A 188 2.39 -1.57 7.64
C THR A 188 2.80 -1.82 6.18
N THR A 189 4.09 -2.10 5.89
CA THR A 189 4.56 -2.52 4.57
C THR A 189 4.25 -3.99 4.30
N ALA A 190 4.42 -4.87 5.29
CA ALA A 190 4.18 -6.31 5.20
C ALA A 190 2.71 -6.62 4.95
N ARG A 191 1.78 -5.90 5.60
CA ARG A 191 0.33 -5.98 5.33
C ARG A 191 -0.01 -5.74 3.86
N ARG A 192 0.77 -4.92 3.17
CA ARG A 192 0.62 -4.63 1.73
C ARG A 192 1.32 -5.64 0.82
N TRP A 193 2.32 -6.37 1.33
CA TRP A 193 3.03 -7.41 0.56
C TRP A 193 2.27 -8.73 0.57
N THR A 194 1.64 -9.07 1.69
CA THR A 194 0.66 -10.18 1.79
C THR A 194 -0.59 -9.94 0.97
N SER A 195 -0.92 -8.67 0.67
CA SER A 195 -2.03 -8.29 -0.21
C SER A 195 -1.63 -8.14 -1.68
N THR A 196 -0.34 -8.23 -2.05
CA THR A 196 0.12 -8.26 -3.45
C THR A 196 0.34 -9.70 -3.91
N GLY A 197 -0.19 -10.09 -5.07
CA GLY A 197 -0.19 -11.48 -5.56
C GLY A 197 1.16 -12.21 -5.54
N LEU A 198 2.28 -11.49 -5.68
CA LEU A 198 3.63 -12.09 -5.64
C LEU A 198 4.05 -12.61 -4.25
N GLY A 199 3.58 -11.98 -3.17
CA GLY A 199 3.87 -12.38 -1.79
C GLY A 199 3.15 -13.67 -1.38
N ARG A 200 1.95 -13.91 -1.93
CA ARG A 200 1.20 -15.17 -1.79
C ARG A 200 1.85 -16.32 -2.57
N THR A 201 2.37 -16.09 -3.77
CA THR A 201 2.98 -17.15 -4.59
C THR A 201 4.28 -17.72 -4.00
N LEU A 202 5.06 -16.90 -3.29
CA LEU A 202 6.34 -17.32 -2.68
C LEU A 202 6.16 -18.03 -1.32
N LEU A 203 5.06 -17.74 -0.62
CA LEU A 203 4.72 -18.36 0.67
C LEU A 203 3.64 -19.45 0.55
N ALA A 204 3.14 -19.71 -0.66
CA ALA A 204 2.29 -20.85 -0.95
C ALA A 204 3.07 -22.16 -0.68
N PRO A 205 2.52 -23.11 0.11
CA PRO A 205 3.18 -24.38 0.32
C PRO A 205 3.36 -25.09 -1.03
N ARG A 206 4.61 -25.41 -1.38
CA ARG A 206 4.93 -26.23 -2.55
C ARG A 206 4.28 -27.61 -2.40
N SER A 207 3.30 -27.89 -3.25
CA SER A 207 2.54 -29.13 -3.27
C SER A 207 3.45 -30.36 -3.42
N ARG A 208 3.46 -31.22 -2.39
CA ARG A 208 3.98 -32.58 -2.48
C ARG A 208 2.80 -33.54 -2.66
N GLY A 209 2.85 -34.31 -3.74
CA GLY A 209 2.44 -35.71 -3.80
C GLY A 209 0.97 -36.03 -3.52
N ILE A 210 0.26 -36.39 -4.58
CA ILE A 210 -1.04 -37.08 -4.60
C ILE A 210 -0.99 -38.31 -3.67
N ASN A 211 -1.77 -38.27 -2.58
CA ASN A 211 -2.63 -39.34 -2.03
C ASN A 211 -2.87 -39.13 -0.51
N ALA A 212 -4.15 -39.21 -0.15
CA ALA A 212 -4.79 -39.22 1.18
C ALA A 212 -5.58 -37.93 1.47
N VAL A 213 -6.90 -38.03 1.28
CA VAL A 213 -7.88 -37.09 1.84
C VAL A 213 -8.15 -37.51 3.29
N PRO A 214 -7.89 -36.63 4.26
CA PRO A 214 -8.79 -36.46 5.40
C PRO A 214 -9.35 -35.03 5.42
N MET A 215 -10.61 -34.91 5.82
CA MET A 215 -11.47 -33.71 5.76
C MET A 215 -10.77 -32.36 6.04
N PRO A 216 -11.05 -31.30 5.26
CA PRO A 216 -10.70 -29.93 5.66
C PRO A 216 -11.58 -29.48 6.83
N PRO A 217 -11.07 -28.58 7.69
CA PRO A 217 -11.80 -28.04 8.82
C PRO A 217 -12.98 -27.20 8.32
N ILE A 218 -14.08 -27.19 9.08
CA ILE A 218 -15.30 -26.44 8.80
C ILE A 218 -14.95 -24.98 8.43
N HIS A 219 -15.12 -24.59 7.17
CA HIS A 219 -14.97 -23.19 6.76
C HIS A 219 -16.26 -22.43 7.13
N PRO A 220 -16.21 -21.32 7.88
CA PRO A 220 -17.39 -20.59 8.35
C PRO A 220 -18.09 -19.75 7.26
N ARG A 221 -17.88 -20.06 5.98
CA ARG A 221 -18.40 -19.29 4.84
C ARG A 221 -19.54 -20.03 4.17
N ARG A 222 -20.64 -19.31 3.95
CA ARG A 222 -21.86 -19.76 3.29
C ARG A 222 -22.05 -19.02 1.97
N TYR A 223 -22.87 -19.57 1.09
CA TYR A 223 -23.09 -19.08 -0.26
C TYR A 223 -24.58 -18.95 -0.56
N ALA A 224 -24.95 -17.87 -1.21
CA ALA A 224 -26.26 -17.70 -1.79
C ALA A 224 -26.26 -18.13 -3.27
N ARG A 225 -27.46 -18.42 -3.79
CA ARG A 225 -27.63 -18.87 -5.18
C ARG A 225 -27.25 -17.80 -6.21
N ASN A 226 -27.25 -16.53 -5.81
CA ASN A 226 -26.81 -15.39 -6.61
C ASN A 226 -25.26 -15.22 -6.61
N HIS A 227 -24.51 -16.25 -6.23
CA HIS A 227 -23.04 -16.25 -6.20
C HIS A 227 -22.39 -15.25 -5.22
N VAL A 228 -23.16 -14.73 -4.26
CA VAL A 228 -22.68 -13.94 -3.12
C VAL A 228 -22.30 -14.89 -1.97
N TRP A 229 -21.19 -14.63 -1.30
CA TRP A 229 -20.79 -15.35 -0.10
C TRP A 229 -21.02 -14.52 1.16
N ALA A 230 -21.22 -15.22 2.27
CA ALA A 230 -21.42 -14.67 3.61
C ALA A 230 -20.48 -15.39 4.59
N GLU A 231 -19.73 -14.67 5.43
CA GLU A 231 -18.80 -15.25 6.41
C GLU A 231 -18.93 -14.60 7.77
N LEU A 232 -18.88 -15.39 8.84
CA LEU A 232 -18.93 -14.88 10.21
C LEU A 232 -17.65 -14.14 10.58
N ASP A 233 -17.79 -12.89 11.03
CA ASP A 233 -16.75 -12.04 11.60
C ASP A 233 -17.25 -11.47 12.94
N GLY A 234 -16.99 -12.20 14.02
CA GLY A 234 -17.46 -11.85 15.36
C GLY A 234 -18.98 -11.87 15.49
N ASP A 235 -19.56 -10.69 15.73
CA ASP A 235 -21.01 -10.46 15.82
C ASP A 235 -21.63 -9.99 14.49
N SER A 236 -20.84 -9.94 13.42
CA SER A 236 -21.25 -9.50 12.09
C SER A 236 -20.99 -10.57 11.04
N VAL A 237 -21.58 -10.38 9.86
CA VAL A 237 -21.41 -11.24 8.68
C VAL A 237 -20.83 -10.41 7.55
N LEU A 238 -19.65 -10.77 7.08
CA LEU A 238 -19.03 -10.18 5.90
C LEU A 238 -19.71 -10.74 4.65
N VAL A 239 -19.95 -9.88 3.67
CA VAL A 239 -20.61 -10.21 2.40
C VAL A 239 -19.72 -9.79 1.24
N GLY A 240 -19.58 -10.66 0.24
CA GLY A 240 -18.82 -10.39 -0.98
C GLY A 240 -19.22 -11.30 -2.15
N ILE A 241 -18.59 -11.10 -3.31
CA ILE A 241 -18.88 -11.89 -4.53
C ILE A 241 -17.95 -13.11 -4.64
N SER A 242 -18.45 -14.25 -5.11
CA SER A 242 -17.64 -15.47 -5.24
C SER A 242 -16.74 -15.45 -6.48
N ALA A 243 -15.62 -16.19 -6.41
CA ALA A 243 -14.70 -16.38 -7.54
C ALA A 243 -15.41 -16.88 -8.81
N ARG A 244 -16.44 -17.72 -8.65
CA ARG A 244 -17.22 -18.24 -9.78
C ARG A 244 -17.97 -17.15 -10.55
N ALA A 245 -18.51 -16.15 -9.86
CA ALA A 245 -19.15 -15.03 -10.54
C ALA A 245 -18.09 -14.17 -11.26
N LEU A 246 -16.91 -13.99 -10.64
CA LEU A 246 -15.81 -13.24 -11.25
C LEU A 246 -15.27 -13.91 -12.51
N ASP A 247 -15.22 -15.25 -12.59
CA ASP A 247 -14.86 -15.95 -13.85
C ASP A 247 -15.79 -15.54 -15.01
N GLN A 248 -17.08 -15.31 -14.71
CA GLN A 248 -18.06 -14.91 -15.72
C GLN A 248 -17.90 -13.44 -16.10
N LEU A 249 -17.72 -12.56 -15.12
CA LEU A 249 -17.64 -11.10 -15.30
C LEU A 249 -16.27 -10.63 -15.83
N GLY A 250 -15.19 -11.33 -15.47
CA GLY A 250 -13.82 -10.88 -15.72
C GLY A 250 -13.33 -9.89 -14.65
N GLU A 251 -12.37 -9.06 -15.05
CA GLU A 251 -11.80 -8.02 -14.19
C GLU A 251 -12.83 -6.92 -13.91
N ILE A 252 -12.98 -6.55 -12.64
CA ILE A 252 -13.89 -5.48 -12.21
C ILE A 252 -13.21 -4.12 -12.44
N THR A 253 -13.89 -3.26 -13.19
CA THR A 253 -13.42 -1.93 -13.56
C THR A 253 -14.02 -0.83 -12.71
N ASP A 254 -15.24 -1.02 -12.20
CA ASP A 254 -15.90 -0.08 -11.29
C ASP A 254 -16.70 -0.80 -10.20
N PHE A 255 -16.83 -0.14 -9.05
CA PHE A 255 -17.62 -0.61 -7.91
C PHE A 255 -18.36 0.58 -7.31
N ALA A 256 -19.67 0.43 -7.12
CA ALA A 256 -20.52 1.45 -6.54
C ALA A 256 -21.38 0.87 -5.42
N LEU A 257 -21.12 1.32 -4.18
CA LEU A 257 -21.93 0.94 -3.03
C LEU A 257 -23.26 1.71 -3.00
N ARG A 258 -24.36 1.02 -2.66
CA ARG A 258 -25.72 1.60 -2.61
C ARG A 258 -26.25 1.82 -1.20
N VAL A 259 -25.48 1.43 -0.19
CA VAL A 259 -25.88 1.42 1.23
C VAL A 259 -24.82 2.11 2.08
N GLN A 260 -25.19 2.56 3.26
CA GLN A 260 -24.30 3.21 4.22
C GLN A 260 -24.36 2.50 5.58
N PRO A 261 -23.32 2.65 6.43
CA PRO A 261 -23.39 2.18 7.80
C PRO A 261 -24.62 2.74 8.54
N GLY A 262 -25.42 1.87 9.12
CA GLY A 262 -26.69 2.20 9.78
C GLY A 262 -27.94 1.82 9.01
N ASP A 263 -27.84 1.53 7.70
CA ASP A 263 -28.99 1.10 6.90
C ASP A 263 -29.44 -0.32 7.29
N GLU A 264 -30.74 -0.55 7.29
CA GLU A 264 -31.33 -1.88 7.47
C GLU A 264 -31.56 -2.53 6.10
N LEU A 265 -31.00 -3.74 5.92
CA LEU A 265 -31.18 -4.54 4.73
C LEU A 265 -32.13 -5.71 4.97
N ALA A 266 -32.92 -6.02 3.96
CA ALA A 266 -33.70 -7.25 3.84
C ALA A 266 -33.12 -8.15 2.73
N PRO A 267 -33.31 -9.48 2.79
CA PRO A 267 -32.74 -10.40 1.81
C PRO A 267 -33.28 -10.07 0.42
N GLY A 268 -32.40 -10.05 -0.57
CA GLY A 268 -32.77 -9.66 -1.94
C GLY A 268 -32.80 -8.14 -2.18
N GLN A 269 -32.43 -7.30 -1.21
CA GLN A 269 -32.18 -5.89 -1.47
C GLN A 269 -30.80 -5.66 -2.08
N CYS A 270 -30.73 -4.76 -3.06
CA CYS A 270 -29.49 -4.38 -3.71
C CYS A 270 -28.61 -3.56 -2.75
N PHE A 271 -27.36 -3.96 -2.59
CA PHE A 271 -26.40 -3.25 -1.73
C PHE A 271 -25.22 -2.65 -2.50
N ALA A 272 -24.92 -3.16 -3.69
CA ALA A 272 -23.82 -2.68 -4.52
C ALA A 272 -24.06 -2.98 -6.01
N VAL A 273 -23.34 -2.26 -6.87
CA VAL A 273 -23.26 -2.49 -8.31
C VAL A 273 -21.80 -2.68 -8.69
N LEU A 274 -21.53 -3.66 -9.56
CA LEU A 274 -20.21 -3.91 -10.14
C LEU A 274 -20.26 -3.66 -11.65
N GLU A 275 -19.23 -3.01 -12.17
CA GLU A 275 -18.99 -2.91 -13.60
C GLU A 275 -17.72 -3.68 -13.98
N SER A 276 -17.81 -4.41 -15.09
CA SER A 276 -16.69 -5.10 -15.72
C SER A 276 -16.72 -4.82 -17.22
N ALA A 277 -15.64 -5.17 -17.92
CA ALA A 277 -15.60 -5.08 -19.38
C ALA A 277 -16.67 -5.94 -20.09
N LYS A 278 -17.29 -6.90 -19.39
CA LYS A 278 -18.31 -7.80 -19.96
C LYS A 278 -19.74 -7.42 -19.60
N ALA A 279 -19.96 -6.89 -18.40
CA ALA A 279 -21.29 -6.62 -17.88
C ALA A 279 -21.25 -5.67 -16.67
N GLU A 280 -22.36 -4.99 -16.46
CA GLU A 280 -22.73 -4.33 -15.21
C GLU A 280 -23.73 -5.24 -14.47
N ILE A 281 -23.52 -5.48 -13.18
CA ILE A 281 -24.40 -6.32 -12.35
C ILE A 281 -24.74 -5.68 -11.02
N GLU A 282 -25.97 -5.92 -10.56
CA GLU A 282 -26.42 -5.56 -9.22
C GLU A 282 -26.20 -6.73 -8.25
N LEU A 283 -25.76 -6.42 -7.03
CA LEU A 283 -25.52 -7.37 -5.96
C LEU A 283 -26.57 -7.26 -4.88
N PHE A 284 -27.16 -8.40 -4.54
CA PHE A 284 -28.25 -8.48 -3.58
C PHE A 284 -27.80 -9.18 -2.30
N THR A 285 -28.17 -8.62 -1.14
CA THR A 285 -27.77 -9.18 0.15
C THR A 285 -28.48 -10.53 0.38
N PRO A 286 -27.77 -11.55 0.88
CA PRO A 286 -28.36 -12.86 1.16
C PRO A 286 -29.05 -12.95 2.52
N LEU A 287 -28.89 -11.92 3.38
CA LEU A 287 -29.40 -11.90 4.75
C LEU A 287 -29.89 -10.51 5.19
N SER A 288 -30.82 -10.52 6.12
CA SER A 288 -31.37 -9.38 6.83
C SER A 288 -30.38 -8.84 7.85
N GLY A 289 -30.33 -7.52 8.04
CA GLY A 289 -29.60 -6.93 9.17
C GLY A 289 -29.15 -5.49 8.95
N ALA A 290 -28.58 -4.90 9.99
CA ALA A 290 -28.04 -3.55 9.94
C ALA A 290 -26.63 -3.56 9.35
N VAL A 291 -26.34 -2.68 8.39
CA VAL A 291 -24.99 -2.49 7.85
C VAL A 291 -24.14 -1.85 8.94
N VAL A 292 -23.11 -2.55 9.42
CA VAL A 292 -22.22 -2.04 10.48
C VAL A 292 -20.91 -1.48 9.92
N ARG A 293 -20.49 -1.94 8.74
CA ARG A 293 -19.27 -1.50 8.09
C ARG A 293 -19.38 -1.67 6.58
N VAL A 294 -18.70 -0.81 5.85
CA VAL A 294 -18.58 -0.85 4.38
C VAL A 294 -17.11 -0.79 3.99
N HIS A 295 -16.73 -1.37 2.85
CA HIS A 295 -15.34 -1.38 2.40
C HIS A 295 -15.00 -0.14 1.58
N GLU A 296 -14.68 0.97 2.25
CA GLU A 296 -14.42 2.29 1.64
C GLU A 296 -13.27 2.31 0.60
N GLY A 297 -12.36 1.33 0.64
CA GLY A 297 -11.25 1.25 -0.31
C GLY A 297 -11.60 0.75 -1.71
N LEU A 298 -12.77 0.13 -1.92
CA LEU A 298 -13.08 -0.55 -3.19
C LEU A 298 -13.43 0.43 -4.32
N ASP A 299 -14.05 1.57 -4.03
CA ASP A 299 -14.39 2.58 -5.05
C ASP A 299 -13.11 3.16 -5.73
N LEU A 300 -12.00 3.21 -5.01
CA LEU A 300 -10.70 3.69 -5.52
C LEU A 300 -9.83 2.55 -6.09
N ALA A 301 -10.15 1.30 -5.77
CA ALA A 301 -9.38 0.13 -6.16
C ALA A 301 -10.28 -1.10 -6.42
N PRO A 302 -11.19 -1.04 -7.42
CA PRO A 302 -12.18 -2.09 -7.67
C PRO A 302 -11.55 -3.43 -8.08
N ALA A 303 -10.35 -3.40 -8.69
CA ALA A 303 -9.57 -4.59 -9.03
C ALA A 303 -9.27 -5.50 -7.82
N THR A 304 -9.30 -4.97 -6.60
CA THR A 304 -9.16 -5.76 -5.35
C THR A 304 -10.20 -6.88 -5.25
N ILE A 305 -11.40 -6.65 -5.79
CA ILE A 305 -12.50 -7.63 -5.82
C ILE A 305 -12.12 -8.82 -6.69
N SER A 306 -11.51 -8.58 -7.86
CA SER A 306 -11.01 -9.63 -8.75
C SER A 306 -9.79 -10.36 -8.17
N ASP A 307 -8.90 -9.63 -7.50
CA ASP A 307 -7.65 -10.17 -6.96
C ASP A 307 -7.83 -11.03 -5.70
N ASP A 308 -8.75 -10.66 -4.80
CA ASP A 308 -8.96 -11.35 -3.51
C ASP A 308 -10.43 -11.34 -3.05
N CYS A 309 -11.32 -11.85 -3.89
CA CYS A 309 -12.78 -11.86 -3.66
C CYS A 309 -13.27 -12.45 -2.32
N TYR A 310 -12.45 -13.27 -1.66
CA TYR A 310 -12.75 -13.94 -0.40
C TYR A 310 -11.98 -13.39 0.80
N GLY A 311 -11.08 -12.43 0.58
CA GLY A 311 -10.31 -11.74 1.61
C GLY A 311 -10.66 -10.26 1.57
N GLU A 312 -9.77 -9.43 1.02
CA GLU A 312 -9.97 -7.97 0.94
C GLU A 312 -11.10 -7.54 -0.03
N GLY A 313 -11.67 -8.45 -0.83
CA GLY A 313 -12.82 -8.20 -1.70
C GLY A 313 -14.18 -8.24 -1.00
N TRP A 314 -14.24 -8.24 0.33
CA TRP A 314 -15.50 -8.08 1.08
C TRP A 314 -16.05 -6.66 0.86
N MET A 315 -17.38 -6.52 0.77
CA MET A 315 -18.00 -5.26 0.36
C MET A 315 -18.73 -4.57 1.53
N ILE A 316 -19.50 -5.36 2.29
CA ILE A 316 -20.25 -4.89 3.46
C ILE A 316 -20.12 -5.89 4.62
N ALA A 317 -20.24 -5.39 5.83
CA ALA A 317 -20.45 -6.18 7.03
C ALA A 317 -21.85 -5.89 7.58
N VAL A 318 -22.64 -6.93 7.78
CA VAL A 318 -24.05 -6.84 8.22
C VAL A 318 -24.17 -7.52 9.57
N ARG A 319 -24.86 -6.88 10.52
CA ARG A 319 -25.24 -7.49 11.80
C ARG A 319 -26.68 -7.99 11.69
N PRO A 320 -26.91 -9.30 11.50
CA PRO A 320 -28.25 -9.85 11.45
C PRO A 320 -28.88 -9.88 12.85
N PRO A 321 -30.23 -9.84 12.95
CA PRO A 321 -30.93 -9.96 14.23
C PRO A 321 -30.75 -11.35 14.86
N ASP A 322 -30.58 -12.38 14.04
CA ASP A 322 -30.21 -13.74 14.43
C ASP A 322 -29.51 -14.46 13.28
N LEU A 323 -28.90 -15.62 13.53
CA LEU A 323 -28.13 -16.38 12.54
C LEU A 323 -28.97 -17.39 11.74
N SER A 324 -30.30 -17.39 11.85
CA SER A 324 -31.15 -18.40 11.20
C SER A 324 -30.99 -18.34 9.67
N GLU A 325 -31.11 -17.16 9.06
CA GLU A 325 -30.93 -16.97 7.62
C GLU A 325 -29.54 -17.40 7.15
N PHE A 326 -28.50 -17.05 7.91
CA PHE A 326 -27.12 -17.48 7.62
C PHE A 326 -26.99 -19.01 7.56
N THR A 327 -27.66 -19.74 8.46
CA THR A 327 -27.62 -21.22 8.46
C THR A 327 -28.39 -21.86 7.31
N THR A 328 -29.34 -21.14 6.69
CA THR A 328 -30.09 -21.63 5.51
C THR A 328 -29.31 -21.49 4.20
N LEU A 329 -28.23 -20.69 4.19
CA LEU A 329 -27.37 -20.53 3.04
C LEU A 329 -26.58 -21.82 2.74
N LEU A 330 -26.19 -21.97 1.48
CA LEU A 330 -25.48 -23.15 1.00
C LEU A 330 -24.10 -23.20 1.66
N ASP A 331 -23.66 -24.37 2.10
CA ASP A 331 -22.24 -24.58 2.36
C ASP A 331 -21.46 -24.75 1.04
N ALA A 332 -20.14 -24.88 1.15
CA ALA A 332 -19.26 -25.02 -0.01
C ALA A 332 -19.58 -26.26 -0.85
N GLU A 333 -20.00 -27.36 -0.24
CA GLU A 333 -20.33 -28.61 -0.94
C GLU A 333 -21.63 -28.45 -1.73
N ALA A 334 -22.69 -27.97 -1.09
CA ALA A 334 -23.97 -27.70 -1.72
C ALA A 334 -23.86 -26.63 -2.83
N TYR A 335 -23.02 -25.61 -2.63
CA TYR A 335 -22.72 -24.63 -3.67
C TYR A 335 -21.97 -25.26 -4.85
N SER A 336 -20.97 -26.12 -4.61
CA SER A 336 -20.26 -26.82 -5.67
C SER A 336 -21.20 -27.71 -6.50
N GLU A 337 -22.12 -28.43 -5.86
CA GLU A 337 -23.13 -29.24 -6.55
C GLU A 337 -24.11 -28.39 -7.37
N LEU A 338 -24.53 -27.23 -6.84
CA LEU A 338 -25.32 -26.24 -7.59
C LEU A 338 -24.58 -25.82 -8.86
N LEU A 339 -23.28 -25.54 -8.77
CA LEU A 339 -22.47 -25.10 -9.92
C LEU A 339 -22.31 -26.20 -10.99
N LYS A 340 -22.13 -27.45 -10.58
CA LYS A 340 -22.05 -28.59 -11.52
C LYS A 340 -23.37 -28.78 -12.27
N THR A 341 -24.49 -28.65 -11.56
CA THR A 341 -25.83 -28.79 -12.14
C THR A 341 -26.16 -27.63 -13.09
N ALA A 342 -25.80 -26.40 -12.72
CA ALA A 342 -26.00 -25.22 -13.56
C ALA A 342 -25.13 -25.24 -14.83
N ALA A 343 -23.91 -25.77 -14.75
CA ALA A 343 -23.03 -25.95 -15.92
C ALA A 343 -23.49 -27.08 -16.86
N ALA A 344 -24.31 -28.02 -16.37
CA ALA A 344 -24.87 -29.12 -17.17
C ALA A 344 -26.13 -28.71 -17.97
N CYS A 345 -26.61 -27.47 -17.81
CA CYS A 345 -27.81 -26.94 -18.47
C CYS A 345 -27.51 -25.94 -19.62
N VAL A 346 -26.25 -25.85 -20.06
CA VAL A 346 -25.79 -25.06 -21.22
C VAL A 346 -25.19 -26.00 -22.25
#